data_AF-A0A7C1UZI1-F1
#
_entry.id   AF-A0A7C1UZI1-F1
#
_cell.length_a   1.000
_cell.length_b   1.000
_cell.length_c   1.000
_cell.angle_alpha   90.00
_cell.angle_beta   90.00
_cell.angle_gamma   90.00
#
_symmetry.space_group_name_H-M   'P 1'
#
loop_
_entity.id
_entity.type
_entity.pdbx_description
1 polymer ?
#
loop_
_entity_poly.entity_id
_entity_poly.type
_entity_poly.pdbx_seq_one_letter_code
_entity_poly.pdbx_strand_id
1 'polypeptide(L)'
;MSIENQKTEEMEVFEKETGRHAIWHGTITESFKKWKNRKVDFIQEKERITTLVTADQKKKWQNFVDKYEISTISKLIRTAVENYIENGPKLSYLNNISNLSKDLKTPLTPIKGFSQLIIDNYSDQMDPGLLSKMKEIYTQSQKLEDKINEILSILEPEKSMEKYDILIVDNDDSTITVLEDFFEFNGYACKGMSNGTKALEELKRYTPKLILISIILPDIKG
;
A
#
# COMPACT_ATOMS: atom_id res chain seq x y z
N MET A 1 54.98 -30.68 -1.71
CA MET A 1 53.80 -31.51 -2.02
C MET A 1 52.89 -30.63 -2.88
N SER A 2 52.89 -30.90 -4.18
CA SER A 2 52.33 -30.04 -5.22
C SER A 2 50.81 -30.02 -5.19
N ILE A 3 50.22 -28.86 -5.50
CA ILE A 3 48.78 -28.61 -5.55
C ILE A 3 48.21 -29.27 -6.82
N GLU A 4 48.13 -30.59 -6.81
CA GLU A 4 47.41 -31.36 -7.82
C GLU A 4 46.09 -31.85 -7.24
N ASN A 5 45.03 -31.67 -8.03
CA ASN A 5 43.63 -32.01 -7.80
C ASN A 5 42.81 -31.11 -6.88
N GLN A 6 42.12 -30.17 -7.51
CA GLN A 6 40.67 -30.02 -7.30
C GLN A 6 40.04 -29.45 -8.59
N LYS A 7 39.96 -30.28 -9.64
CA LYS A 7 38.97 -30.03 -10.70
C LYS A 7 37.60 -30.25 -10.07
N THR A 8 36.71 -29.26 -10.18
CA THR A 8 35.33 -29.44 -9.72
C THR A 8 34.56 -30.27 -10.73
N GLU A 9 33.48 -30.92 -10.28
CA GLU A 9 32.60 -31.72 -11.15
C GLU A 9 32.10 -30.91 -12.38
N GLU A 10 31.83 -29.61 -12.20
CA GLU A 10 31.48 -28.70 -13.28
C GLU A 10 32.58 -28.56 -14.35
N MET A 11 33.86 -28.58 -13.95
CA MET A 11 34.99 -28.50 -14.86
C MET A 11 35.10 -29.75 -15.73
N GLU A 12 34.88 -30.93 -15.14
CA GLU A 12 34.90 -32.19 -15.89
C GLU A 12 33.77 -32.25 -16.90
N VAL A 13 32.58 -31.77 -16.53
CA VAL A 13 31.42 -31.68 -17.43
C VAL A 13 31.71 -30.71 -18.59
N PHE A 14 32.32 -29.55 -18.33
CA PHE A 14 32.71 -28.61 -19.40
C PHE A 14 33.71 -29.23 -20.38
N GLU A 15 34.73 -29.92 -19.87
CA GLU A 15 35.76 -30.55 -20.71
C GLU A 15 35.14 -31.63 -21.58
N LYS A 16 34.19 -32.41 -21.04
CA LYS A 16 33.46 -33.45 -21.78
C LYS A 16 32.50 -32.88 -22.84
N GLU A 17 31.77 -31.81 -22.52
CA GLU A 17 30.80 -31.20 -23.43
C GLU A 17 31.46 -30.40 -24.56
N THR A 18 32.59 -29.77 -24.30
CA THR A 18 33.18 -28.77 -25.23
C THR A 18 34.51 -29.21 -25.85
N GLY A 19 35.14 -30.26 -25.32
CA GLY A 19 36.47 -30.71 -25.72
C GLY A 19 37.60 -29.74 -25.37
N ARG A 20 37.33 -28.69 -24.59
CA ARG A 20 38.30 -27.66 -24.18
C ARG A 20 38.64 -27.82 -22.72
N HIS A 21 39.89 -27.51 -22.33
CA HIS A 21 40.32 -27.60 -20.93
C HIS A 21 39.74 -26.49 -20.04
N ALA A 22 39.26 -26.87 -18.86
CA ALA A 22 38.75 -25.93 -17.86
C ALA A 22 39.87 -25.18 -17.13
N ILE A 23 41.04 -25.83 -17.03
CA ILE A 23 42.26 -25.28 -16.45
C ILE A 23 43.40 -25.43 -17.47
N TRP A 24 44.17 -24.36 -17.69
CA TRP A 24 45.37 -24.36 -18.51
C TRP A 24 46.51 -23.73 -17.73
N HIS A 25 47.65 -24.43 -17.59
CA HIS A 25 48.79 -24.02 -16.75
C HIS A 25 48.39 -23.51 -15.35
N GLY A 26 47.52 -24.24 -14.66
CA GLY A 26 47.08 -23.90 -13.30
C GLY A 26 46.10 -22.72 -13.22
N THR A 27 45.68 -22.12 -14.34
CA THR A 27 44.72 -21.01 -14.38
C THR A 27 43.40 -21.45 -14.99
N ILE A 28 42.28 -20.99 -14.41
CA ILE A 28 40.93 -21.24 -14.95
C ILE A 28 40.75 -20.52 -16.28
N THR A 29 40.34 -21.25 -17.32
CA THR A 29 40.19 -20.70 -18.67
C THR A 29 38.98 -19.78 -18.78
N GLU A 30 39.10 -18.70 -19.58
CA GLU A 30 37.98 -17.81 -19.90
C GLU A 30 36.81 -18.55 -20.57
N SER A 31 37.10 -19.60 -21.33
CA SER A 31 36.08 -20.46 -21.92
C SER A 31 35.24 -21.19 -20.87
N PHE A 32 35.87 -21.68 -19.80
CA PHE A 32 35.14 -22.30 -18.69
C PHE A 32 34.32 -21.28 -17.90
N LYS A 33 34.87 -20.11 -17.59
CA LYS A 33 34.12 -19.03 -16.92
C LYS A 33 32.87 -18.62 -17.71
N LYS A 34 33.00 -18.48 -19.04
CA LYS A 34 31.87 -18.16 -19.93
C LYS A 34 30.84 -19.28 -20.00
N TRP A 35 31.28 -20.54 -20.05
CA TRP A 35 30.37 -21.69 -20.04
C TRP A 35 29.63 -21.83 -18.71
N LYS A 36 30.32 -21.62 -17.58
CA LYS A 36 29.72 -21.65 -16.25
C LYS A 36 28.66 -20.56 -16.08
N ASN A 37 28.96 -19.32 -16.49
CA ASN A 37 27.98 -18.23 -16.47
C ASN A 37 26.76 -18.51 -17.38
N ARG A 38 26.96 -19.16 -18.53
CA ARG A 38 25.85 -19.62 -19.38
C ARG A 38 25.01 -20.71 -18.73
N LYS A 39 25.59 -21.66 -17.99
CA LYS A 39 24.83 -22.70 -17.29
C LYS A 39 23.94 -22.12 -16.19
N VAL A 40 24.36 -21.06 -15.52
CA VAL A 40 23.50 -20.31 -14.58
C VAL A 40 22.29 -19.70 -15.29
N ASP A 41 22.45 -19.22 -16.52
CA ASP A 41 21.33 -18.76 -17.35
C ASP A 41 20.43 -19.91 -17.86
N PHE A 42 20.97 -21.10 -18.13
CA PHE A 42 20.21 -22.26 -18.61
C PHE A 42 19.40 -22.97 -17.51
N ILE A 43 19.81 -22.88 -16.24
CA ILE A 43 19.02 -23.44 -15.12
C ILE A 43 17.78 -22.56 -14.83
N GLN A 44 17.75 -21.31 -15.32
CA GLN A 44 16.52 -20.54 -15.41
C GLN A 44 15.84 -20.82 -16.77
N GLU A 45 15.10 -21.92 -16.87
CA GLU A 45 14.03 -22.03 -17.87
C GLU A 45 13.02 -20.90 -17.59
N LYS A 46 13.27 -19.73 -18.18
CA LYS A 46 12.38 -18.57 -18.05
C LYS A 46 11.13 -18.88 -18.84
N GLU A 47 10.12 -19.41 -18.17
CA GLU A 47 8.79 -19.62 -18.75
C GLU A 47 8.34 -18.36 -19.50
N ARG A 48 7.84 -18.54 -20.73
CA ARG A 48 7.37 -17.42 -21.55
C ARG A 48 6.10 -16.83 -20.94
N ILE A 49 6.22 -15.62 -20.40
CA ILE A 49 5.07 -14.85 -19.93
C ILE A 49 4.35 -14.26 -21.15
N THR A 50 3.13 -14.75 -21.42
CA THR A 50 2.25 -14.20 -22.47
C THR A 50 1.29 -13.21 -21.84
N THR A 51 1.22 -11.98 -22.37
CA THR A 51 0.33 -10.93 -21.86
C THR A 51 -0.84 -10.71 -22.82
N LEU A 52 -2.06 -10.80 -22.29
CA LEU A 52 -3.31 -10.49 -23.01
C LEU A 52 -3.80 -9.12 -22.53
N VAL A 53 -3.26 -8.06 -23.13
CA VAL A 53 -3.58 -6.67 -22.80
C VAL A 53 -3.92 -5.89 -24.05
N THR A 54 -4.67 -4.80 -23.91
CA THR A 54 -4.98 -3.90 -25.02
C THR A 54 -3.71 -3.27 -25.60
N ALA A 55 -3.77 -2.82 -26.86
CA ALA A 55 -2.64 -2.15 -27.52
C ALA A 55 -2.16 -0.91 -26.74
N ASP A 56 -3.10 -0.15 -26.18
CA ASP A 56 -2.79 1.03 -25.37
C ASP A 56 -2.08 0.68 -24.06
N GLN A 57 -2.52 -0.37 -23.37
CA GLN A 57 -1.84 -0.86 -22.17
C GLN A 57 -0.44 -1.38 -22.48
N LYS A 58 -0.29 -2.14 -23.57
CA LYS A 58 1.01 -2.62 -24.03
C LYS A 58 1.96 -1.46 -24.32
N LYS A 59 1.47 -0.40 -24.97
CA LYS A 59 2.24 0.82 -25.26
C LYS A 59 2.66 1.55 -23.97
N LYS A 60 1.76 1.67 -22.99
CA LYS A 60 2.10 2.24 -21.66
C LYS A 60 3.23 1.45 -20.98
N TRP A 61 3.16 0.13 -21.01
CA TRP A 61 4.19 -0.72 -20.40
C TRP A 61 5.51 -0.62 -21.16
N GLN A 62 5.47 -0.56 -22.49
CA GLN A 62 6.67 -0.37 -23.29
C GLN A 62 7.35 0.97 -22.97
N ASN A 63 6.60 2.07 -22.92
CA ASN A 63 7.13 3.39 -22.55
C ASN A 63 7.77 3.38 -21.15
N PHE A 64 7.19 2.65 -20.21
CA PHE A 64 7.75 2.51 -18.86
C PHE A 64 9.07 1.73 -18.89
N VAL A 65 9.10 0.60 -19.60
CA VAL A 65 10.30 -0.23 -19.77
C VAL A 65 11.44 0.59 -20.40
N ASP A 66 11.13 1.37 -21.43
CA ASP A 66 12.11 2.23 -22.12
C ASP A 66 12.62 3.35 -21.19
N LYS A 67 11.72 4.00 -20.45
CA LYS A 67 12.07 5.10 -19.52
C LYS A 67 13.02 4.67 -18.41
N TYR A 68 12.87 3.43 -17.93
CA TYR A 68 13.65 2.89 -16.80
C TYR A 68 14.72 1.89 -17.25
N GLU A 69 15.06 1.87 -18.55
CA GLU A 69 16.11 1.02 -19.14
C GLU A 69 15.98 -0.47 -18.82
N ILE A 70 14.73 -0.95 -18.71
CA ILE A 70 14.44 -2.36 -18.47
C ILE A 70 14.52 -3.10 -19.81
N SER A 71 15.11 -4.28 -19.84
CA SER A 71 15.34 -4.97 -21.12
C SER A 71 14.08 -5.48 -21.80
N THR A 72 13.07 -5.91 -21.04
CA THR A 72 11.80 -6.44 -21.57
C THR A 72 10.67 -6.27 -20.57
N ILE A 73 9.42 -6.24 -21.06
CA ILE A 73 8.22 -6.34 -20.23
C ILE A 73 8.23 -7.61 -19.36
N SER A 74 8.72 -8.74 -19.89
CA SER A 74 8.80 -9.98 -19.11
C SER A 74 9.81 -9.88 -17.97
N LYS A 75 10.91 -9.13 -18.13
CA LYS A 75 11.83 -8.83 -17.03
C LYS A 75 11.18 -7.93 -15.99
N LEU A 76 10.47 -6.89 -16.43
CA LEU A 76 9.67 -6.04 -15.53
C LEU A 76 8.69 -6.87 -14.69
N ILE A 77 7.91 -7.75 -15.33
CA ILE A 77 6.92 -8.59 -14.62
C ILE A 77 7.62 -9.51 -13.61
N ARG A 78 8.70 -10.20 -14.00
CA ARG A 78 9.42 -11.09 -13.08
C ARG A 78 9.99 -10.33 -11.89
N THR A 79 10.65 -9.18 -12.13
CA THR A 79 11.19 -8.35 -11.06
C THR A 79 10.11 -7.81 -10.13
N ALA A 80 8.94 -7.42 -10.66
CA ALA A 80 7.81 -6.99 -9.85
C ALA A 80 7.25 -8.14 -8.98
N VAL A 81 7.13 -9.34 -9.55
CA VAL A 81 6.65 -10.55 -8.84
C VAL A 81 7.67 -10.98 -7.78
N GLU A 82 8.96 -11.05 -8.10
CA GLU A 82 10.04 -11.34 -7.14
C GLU A 82 10.01 -10.34 -5.99
N ASN A 83 9.92 -9.04 -6.30
CA ASN A 83 9.80 -8.00 -5.28
C ASN A 83 8.55 -8.18 -4.42
N TYR A 84 7.40 -8.54 -5.00
CA TYR A 84 6.18 -8.84 -4.24
C TYR A 84 6.29 -10.12 -3.40
N ILE A 85 7.07 -11.12 -3.82
CA ILE A 85 7.28 -12.33 -3.01
C ILE A 85 8.20 -12.01 -1.82
N GLU A 86 9.28 -11.27 -2.04
CA GLU A 86 10.27 -10.91 -1.02
C GLU A 86 9.77 -9.81 -0.06
N ASN A 87 9.03 -8.85 -0.62
CA ASN A 87 8.62 -7.59 -0.03
C ASN A 87 7.13 -7.31 -0.26
N GLY A 88 6.30 -8.35 -0.42
CA GLY A 88 4.84 -8.24 -0.51
C GLY A 88 4.24 -7.59 0.74
N PRO A 89 2.97 -7.81 1.09
CA PRO A 89 2.40 -7.21 2.29
C PRO A 89 3.00 -7.86 3.55
N LYS A 90 4.27 -7.58 3.85
CA LYS A 90 4.76 -7.55 5.22
C LYS A 90 3.99 -6.42 5.84
N LEU A 91 2.95 -6.81 6.57
CA LEU A 91 2.16 -6.02 7.50
C LEU A 91 3.04 -5.06 8.33
N SER A 92 4.34 -5.33 8.48
CA SER A 92 5.33 -4.44 9.09
C SER A 92 5.42 -3.02 8.50
N TYR A 93 5.33 -2.81 7.18
CA TYR A 93 5.41 -1.44 6.63
C TYR A 93 4.15 -0.63 6.96
N LEU A 94 2.97 -1.26 6.85
CA LEU A 94 1.69 -0.68 7.26
C LEU A 94 1.64 -0.44 8.77
N ASN A 95 2.13 -1.39 9.56
CA ASN A 95 2.26 -1.24 11.01
C ASN A 95 3.20 -0.09 11.37
N ASN A 96 4.32 0.08 10.65
CA ASN A 96 5.23 1.18 10.88
C ASN A 96 4.58 2.54 10.57
N ILE A 97 3.76 2.63 9.53
CA ILE A 97 3.07 3.89 9.18
C ILE A 97 1.88 4.17 10.10
N SER A 98 1.11 3.14 10.46
CA SER A 98 0.08 3.23 11.50
C SER A 98 0.66 3.70 12.83
N ASN A 99 1.80 3.13 13.25
CA ASN A 99 2.51 3.54 14.46
C ASN A 99 3.04 4.97 14.33
N LEU A 100 3.66 5.32 13.20
CA LEU A 100 4.14 6.68 12.93
C LEU A 100 2.99 7.70 13.00
N SER A 101 1.82 7.38 12.45
CA SER A 101 0.64 8.24 12.53
C SER A 101 0.21 8.45 13.98
N LYS A 102 0.18 7.39 14.80
CA LYS A 102 -0.14 7.48 16.22
C LYS A 102 0.90 8.33 16.98
N ASP A 103 2.17 8.16 16.67
CA ASP A 103 3.28 8.92 17.27
C ASP A 103 3.23 10.40 16.89
N LEU A 104 2.71 10.74 15.71
CA LEU A 104 2.49 12.12 15.27
C LEU A 104 1.20 12.73 15.84
N LYS A 105 0.12 11.95 15.95
CA LYS A 105 -1.15 12.41 16.52
C LYS A 105 -1.03 12.74 18.00
N THR A 106 -0.30 11.92 18.76
CA THR A 106 -0.14 12.08 20.22
C THR A 106 0.33 13.48 20.63
N PRO A 107 1.41 14.06 20.07
CA PRO A 107 1.82 15.43 20.34
C PRO A 107 0.93 16.48 19.65
N LEU A 108 0.26 16.13 18.55
CA LEU A 108 -0.60 17.06 17.80
C LEU A 108 -1.92 17.37 18.54
N THR A 109 -2.51 16.37 19.20
CA THR A 109 -3.76 16.50 19.97
C THR A 109 -3.70 17.60 21.03
N PRO A 110 -2.69 17.67 21.94
CA PRO A 110 -2.61 18.77 22.89
C PRO A 110 -2.31 20.12 22.22
N ILE A 111 -1.52 20.18 21.15
CA ILE A 111 -1.27 21.44 20.41
C ILE A 111 -2.59 21.99 19.85
N LYS A 112 -3.37 21.14 19.18
CA LYS A 112 -4.69 21.48 18.66
C LYS A 112 -5.67 21.83 19.78
N GLY A 113 -5.73 21.01 20.82
CA GLY A 113 -6.66 21.18 21.95
C GLY A 113 -6.39 22.44 22.77
N PHE A 114 -5.14 22.71 23.14
CA PHE A 114 -4.78 23.91 23.88
C PHE A 114 -4.92 25.18 23.04
N SER A 115 -4.56 25.14 21.75
CA SER A 115 -4.80 26.29 20.87
C SER A 115 -6.29 26.60 20.74
N GLN A 116 -7.14 25.57 20.60
CA GLN A 116 -8.59 25.73 20.58
C GLN A 116 -9.13 26.27 21.90
N LEU A 117 -8.73 25.71 23.05
CA LEU A 117 -9.15 26.19 24.37
C LEU A 117 -8.74 27.63 24.64
N ILE A 118 -7.56 28.05 24.17
CA ILE A 118 -7.09 29.43 24.29
C ILE A 118 -7.95 30.36 23.43
N ILE A 119 -8.24 29.95 22.19
CA ILE A 119 -9.11 30.72 21.29
C ILE A 119 -10.51 30.84 21.90
N ASP A 120 -11.09 29.76 22.42
CA ASP A 120 -12.47 29.76 22.91
C ASP A 120 -12.66 30.52 24.23
N ASN A 121 -11.69 30.42 25.16
CA ASN A 121 -11.85 30.98 26.50
C ASN A 121 -11.25 32.39 26.66
N TYR A 122 -10.33 32.79 25.78
CA TYR A 122 -9.56 34.02 25.96
C TYR A 122 -9.55 34.95 24.74
N SER A 123 -10.28 34.64 23.65
CA SER A 123 -10.30 35.48 22.43
C SER A 123 -10.57 36.95 22.71
N ASP A 124 -11.49 37.23 23.62
CA ASP A 124 -12.04 38.57 23.85
C ASP A 124 -11.08 39.48 24.62
N GLN A 125 -10.12 38.87 25.34
CA GLN A 125 -9.12 39.56 26.16
C GLN A 125 -7.74 39.57 25.48
N MET A 126 -7.66 39.03 24.26
CA MET A 126 -6.41 38.79 23.56
C MET A 126 -6.06 39.93 22.61
N ASP A 127 -4.76 40.24 22.52
CA ASP A 127 -4.26 41.07 21.43
C ASP A 127 -4.64 40.46 20.07
N PRO A 128 -5.19 41.23 19.11
CA PRO A 128 -5.60 40.72 17.81
C PRO A 128 -4.48 40.02 17.03
N GLY A 129 -3.24 40.48 17.17
CA GLY A 129 -2.08 39.86 16.54
C GLY A 129 -1.77 38.48 17.11
N LEU A 130 -1.84 38.33 18.43
CA LEU A 130 -1.65 37.05 19.10
C LEU A 130 -2.81 36.07 18.80
N LEU A 131 -4.05 36.57 18.76
CA LEU A 131 -5.22 35.77 18.36
C LEU A 131 -5.07 35.21 16.94
N SER A 132 -4.58 36.04 15.99
CA SER A 132 -4.31 35.59 14.63
C SER A 132 -3.27 34.47 14.59
N LYS A 133 -2.20 34.57 15.39
CA LYS A 133 -1.17 33.53 15.48
C LYS A 133 -1.71 32.24 16.08
N MET A 134 -2.56 32.32 17.11
CA MET A 134 -3.20 31.12 17.68
C MET A 134 -4.14 30.43 16.69
N LYS A 135 -4.96 31.20 15.97
CA LYS A 135 -5.81 30.66 14.89
C LYS A 135 -4.97 30.01 13.79
N GLU A 136 -3.82 30.57 13.46
CA GLU A 136 -2.89 29.97 12.51
C GLU A 136 -2.33 28.64 13.03
N ILE A 137 -1.85 28.56 14.29
CA ILE A 137 -1.38 27.32 14.92
C ILE A 137 -2.47 26.25 14.89
N TYR A 138 -3.70 26.60 15.31
CA TYR A 138 -4.84 25.69 15.28
C TYR A 138 -5.11 25.19 13.85
N THR A 139 -5.21 26.10 12.89
CA THR A 139 -5.46 25.77 11.48
C THR A 139 -4.37 24.87 10.89
N GLN A 140 -3.11 25.12 11.19
CA GLN A 140 -1.99 24.29 10.72
C GLN A 140 -2.00 22.91 11.38
N SER A 141 -2.39 22.83 12.65
CA SER A 141 -2.53 21.56 13.35
C SER A 141 -3.64 20.68 12.73
N GLN A 142 -4.78 21.28 12.36
CA GLN A 142 -5.86 20.60 11.65
C GLN A 142 -5.41 20.10 10.27
N LYS A 143 -4.77 20.98 9.48
CA LYS A 143 -4.24 20.61 8.16
C LYS A 143 -3.24 19.45 8.21
N LEU A 144 -2.41 19.41 9.25
CA LEU A 144 -1.45 18.31 9.43
C LEU A 144 -2.16 17.00 9.78
N GLU A 145 -3.15 17.05 10.67
CA GLU A 145 -3.98 15.89 11.02
C GLU A 145 -4.70 15.33 9.78
N ASP A 146 -5.29 16.20 8.96
CA ASP A 146 -6.01 15.80 7.74
C ASP A 146 -5.08 15.09 6.75
N LYS A 147 -3.86 15.60 6.54
CA LYS A 147 -2.85 14.96 5.69
C LYS A 147 -2.40 13.60 6.22
N ILE A 148 -2.25 13.47 7.54
CA ILE A 148 -1.91 12.19 8.17
C ILE A 148 -3.04 11.17 7.90
N ASN A 149 -4.29 11.58 8.04
CA ASN A 149 -5.45 10.73 7.77
C ASN A 149 -5.57 10.37 6.29
N GLU A 150 -5.30 11.30 5.38
CA GLU A 150 -5.27 11.05 3.93
C GLU A 150 -4.24 9.97 3.57
N ILE A 151 -3.01 10.08 4.08
CA ILE A 151 -1.95 9.09 3.83
C ILE A 151 -2.34 7.71 4.35
N LEU A 152 -2.92 7.63 5.55
CA LEU A 152 -3.41 6.36 6.10
C LEU A 152 -4.50 5.74 5.22
N SER A 153 -5.42 6.55 4.69
CA SER A 153 -6.51 6.06 3.83
C SER A 153 -6.01 5.45 2.51
N ILE A 154 -4.88 5.92 1.99
CA ILE A 154 -4.26 5.39 0.76
C ILE A 154 -3.55 4.05 1.04
N LEU A 155 -2.95 3.92 2.22
CA LEU A 155 -2.07 2.80 2.56
C LEU A 155 -2.81 1.61 3.17
N GLU A 156 -3.97 1.87 3.79
CA GLU A 156 -4.81 0.85 4.38
C GLU A 156 -6.17 0.80 3.66
N PRO A 157 -6.22 0.55 2.33
CA PRO A 157 -7.48 0.52 1.59
C PRO A 157 -8.43 -0.54 2.14
N GLU A 158 -7.88 -1.67 2.63
CA GLU A 158 -8.64 -2.79 3.19
C GLU A 158 -9.13 -2.56 4.62
N LYS A 159 -8.47 -1.69 5.38
CA LYS A 159 -8.87 -1.38 6.78
C LYS A 159 -10.02 -0.38 6.85
N SER A 160 -10.43 0.17 5.69
CA SER A 160 -11.64 0.97 5.53
C SER A 160 -12.91 0.15 5.24
N MET A 161 -12.77 -1.17 5.04
CA MET A 161 -13.91 -2.11 4.97
C MET A 161 -13.94 -2.95 6.23
N GLU A 162 -14.34 -2.35 7.36
CA GLU A 162 -15.00 -3.14 8.40
C GLU A 162 -16.18 -3.85 7.73
N LYS A 163 -16.19 -5.19 7.76
CA LYS A 163 -17.34 -5.95 7.27
C LYS A 163 -18.48 -5.75 8.26
N TYR A 164 -19.53 -5.06 7.83
CA TYR A 164 -20.75 -4.87 8.61
C TYR A 164 -21.90 -5.67 8.01
N ASP A 165 -22.77 -6.20 8.86
CA ASP A 165 -23.98 -6.89 8.46
C ASP A 165 -25.06 -5.90 8.03
N ILE A 166 -25.11 -4.71 8.64
CA ILE A 166 -26.21 -3.74 8.49
C ILE A 166 -25.66 -2.35 8.16
N LEU A 167 -26.19 -1.72 7.10
CA LEU A 167 -25.97 -0.31 6.78
C LEU A 167 -27.18 0.51 7.22
N ILE A 168 -26.96 1.56 8.00
CA ILE A 168 -28.00 2.49 8.47
C ILE A 168 -27.78 3.85 7.81
N VAL A 169 -28.79 4.37 7.12
CA VAL A 169 -28.72 5.64 6.39
C VAL A 169 -29.87 6.55 6.84
N ASP A 170 -29.58 7.52 7.70
CA ASP A 170 -30.56 8.45 8.26
C ASP A 170 -29.96 9.86 8.37
N ASN A 171 -30.75 10.92 8.28
CA ASN A 171 -30.24 12.30 8.37
C ASN A 171 -30.09 12.80 9.82
N ASP A 172 -30.57 12.06 10.82
CA ASP A 172 -30.38 12.32 12.23
C ASP A 172 -29.34 11.38 12.86
N ASP A 173 -28.18 11.93 13.22
CA ASP A 173 -27.09 11.17 13.83
C ASP A 173 -27.52 10.48 15.15
N SER A 174 -28.49 11.06 15.88
CA SER A 174 -29.02 10.46 17.12
C SER A 174 -29.73 9.13 16.84
N THR A 175 -30.51 9.09 15.76
CA THR A 175 -31.20 7.88 15.30
C THR A 175 -30.21 6.83 14.82
N ILE A 176 -29.15 7.24 14.11
CA ILE A 176 -28.07 6.34 13.69
C ILE A 176 -27.43 5.66 14.91
N THR A 177 -26.99 6.44 15.91
CA THR A 177 -26.33 5.90 17.10
C THR A 177 -27.22 4.92 17.87
N VAL A 178 -28.50 5.23 18.06
CA VAL A 178 -29.44 4.33 18.76
C VAL A 178 -29.62 3.00 18.00
N LEU A 179 -29.67 3.04 16.67
CA LEU A 179 -29.81 1.84 15.85
C LEU A 179 -28.52 1.02 15.83
N GLU A 180 -27.35 1.66 15.72
CA GLU A 180 -26.05 0.99 15.84
C GLU A 180 -25.94 0.25 17.18
N ASP A 181 -26.16 0.95 18.29
CA ASP A 181 -26.13 0.36 19.64
C ASP A 181 -27.07 -0.84 19.77
N PHE A 182 -28.30 -0.73 19.23
CA PHE A 182 -29.29 -1.80 19.28
C PHE A 182 -28.83 -3.04 18.51
N PHE A 183 -28.34 -2.88 17.28
CA PHE A 183 -27.96 -4.02 16.45
C PHE A 183 -26.63 -4.64 16.88
N GLU A 184 -25.67 -3.83 17.33
CA GLU A 184 -24.43 -4.30 17.91
C GLU A 184 -24.67 -5.10 19.19
N PHE A 185 -25.58 -4.64 20.06
CA PHE A 185 -26.01 -5.39 21.24
C PHE A 185 -26.61 -6.76 20.88
N ASN A 186 -27.22 -6.89 19.70
CA ASN A 186 -27.77 -8.15 19.18
C ASN A 186 -26.76 -8.95 18.34
N GLY A 187 -25.48 -8.54 18.33
CA GLY A 187 -24.37 -9.28 17.71
C GLY A 187 -24.18 -9.03 16.22
N TYR A 188 -24.77 -7.97 15.66
CA TYR A 188 -24.57 -7.56 14.27
C TYR A 188 -23.55 -6.44 14.17
N ALA A 189 -22.62 -6.54 13.22
CA ALA A 189 -21.74 -5.42 12.90
C ALA A 189 -22.51 -4.38 12.09
N CYS A 190 -22.43 -3.10 12.48
CA CYS A 190 -23.21 -2.02 11.86
C CYS A 190 -22.32 -0.91 11.33
N LYS A 191 -22.86 -0.14 10.37
CA LYS A 191 -22.26 1.09 9.89
C LYS A 191 -23.33 2.14 9.62
N GLY A 192 -23.21 3.28 10.28
CA GLY A 192 -24.07 4.44 10.13
C GLY A 192 -23.53 5.46 9.11
N MET A 193 -24.43 6.06 8.33
CA MET A 193 -24.10 7.11 7.36
C MET A 193 -25.21 8.15 7.28
N SER A 194 -24.87 9.45 7.32
CA SER A 194 -25.85 10.53 7.29
C SER A 194 -26.17 11.13 5.92
N ASN A 195 -25.68 10.50 4.85
CA ASN A 195 -25.76 11.02 3.49
C ASN A 195 -25.95 9.90 2.47
N GLY A 196 -26.95 10.04 1.60
CA GLY A 196 -27.33 8.99 0.67
C GLY A 196 -26.36 8.81 -0.49
N THR A 197 -25.72 9.88 -0.96
CA THR A 197 -24.68 9.80 -2.01
C THR A 197 -23.48 9.01 -1.51
N LYS A 198 -23.02 9.28 -0.28
CA LYS A 198 -21.95 8.50 0.35
C LYS A 198 -22.37 7.04 0.57
N ALA A 199 -23.62 6.79 0.94
CA ALA A 199 -24.15 5.44 1.07
C ALA A 199 -24.16 4.68 -0.28
N LEU A 200 -24.54 5.34 -1.38
CA LEU A 200 -24.47 4.73 -2.72
C LEU A 200 -23.04 4.44 -3.17
N GLU A 201 -22.09 5.32 -2.87
CA GLU A 201 -20.67 5.06 -3.13
C GLU A 201 -20.15 3.87 -2.32
N GLU A 202 -20.61 3.75 -1.08
CA GLU A 202 -20.29 2.63 -0.20
C GLU A 202 -20.86 1.31 -0.72
N LEU A 203 -22.10 1.30 -1.18
CA LEU A 203 -22.77 0.12 -1.74
C LEU A 203 -22.14 -0.40 -3.04
N LYS A 204 -21.43 0.47 -3.78
CA LYS A 204 -20.60 0.04 -4.92
C LYS A 204 -19.35 -0.74 -4.50
N ARG A 205 -18.89 -0.53 -3.27
CA ARG A 205 -17.67 -1.14 -2.70
C ARG A 205 -17.98 -2.39 -1.87
N TYR A 206 -19.12 -2.39 -1.17
CA TYR A 206 -19.52 -3.47 -0.26
C TYR A 206 -21.03 -3.66 -0.26
N THR A 207 -21.51 -4.91 -0.21
CA THR A 207 -22.95 -5.21 -0.12
C THR A 207 -23.25 -5.78 1.28
N PRO A 208 -23.87 -5.01 2.18
CA PRO A 208 -24.32 -5.51 3.48
C PRO A 208 -25.47 -6.50 3.32
N LYS A 209 -25.80 -7.22 4.39
CA LYS A 209 -26.93 -8.16 4.42
C LYS A 209 -28.27 -7.42 4.53
N LEU A 210 -28.28 -6.27 5.19
CA LEU A 210 -29.46 -5.42 5.38
C LEU A 210 -29.09 -3.95 5.21
N ILE A 211 -29.99 -3.17 4.61
CA ILE A 211 -29.89 -1.71 4.49
C ILE A 211 -31.15 -1.12 5.12
N LEU A 212 -30.98 -0.21 6.07
CA LEU A 212 -32.02 0.62 6.65
C LEU A 212 -31.84 2.04 6.14
N ILE A 213 -32.84 2.58 5.44
CA ILE A 213 -32.75 3.88 4.79
C ILE A 213 -33.96 4.76 5.17
N SER A 214 -33.67 6.00 5.53
CA SER A 214 -34.69 7.03 5.75
C SER A 214 -35.24 7.53 4.42
N ILE A 215 -36.54 7.80 4.38
CA ILE A 215 -37.24 8.29 3.18
C ILE A 215 -36.74 9.69 2.79
N ILE A 216 -36.31 10.48 3.78
CA ILE A 216 -35.87 11.86 3.60
C ILE A 216 -34.39 11.93 3.96
N LEU A 217 -33.53 11.99 2.94
CA LEU A 217 -32.10 12.26 3.09
C LEU A 217 -31.79 13.69 2.59
N PRO A 218 -30.71 14.33 3.08
CA PRO A 218 -30.41 15.73 2.77
C PRO A 218 -30.03 15.95 1.29
N ASP A 219 -29.59 14.90 0.60
CA ASP A 219 -28.96 14.98 -0.72
C ASP A 219 -29.65 14.15 -1.80
N ILE A 220 -30.40 13.10 -1.43
CA ILE A 220 -31.18 12.27 -2.36
C ILE A 220 -32.52 11.88 -1.74
N LYS A 221 -33.48 11.43 -2.57
CA LYS A 221 -34.67 10.73 -2.05
C LYS A 221 -34.29 9.27 -1.79
N GLY A 222 -34.57 8.78 -0.58
CA GLY A 222 -34.28 7.42 -0.14
C GLY A 222 -35.14 6.36 -0.84
#